data_AF-Q39X13-F1
#
_entry.id   AF-Q39X13-F1
#
_cell.length_a   1.000
_cell.length_b   1.000
_cell.length_c   1.000
_cell.angle_alpha   90.00
_cell.angle_beta   90.00
_cell.angle_gamma   90.00
#
_symmetry.space_group_name_H-M   'P 1'
#
loop_
_entity.id
_entity.type
_entity.pdbx_description
1 polymer ?
#
loop_
_entity_poly.entity_id
_entity_poly.type
_entity_poly.pdbx_seq_one_letter_code
_entity_poly.pdbx_strand_id
1 'polypeptide(L)'
;MNMGKPVRKTGRTIAVLVVIILGAASIYVVATWPYNVVGWMTYRILGKPFPSRVTELQNIKRFLDAKRKLNKKEYDAAFQGLQYLRQNVAVTFPFFKEIYLYLGYIHDLRGDLRGEEALHRELETKDKVFALFLEGLYAIRHGRDVEGKGYLAESIKLDNQFNRLGKYRGVALKALGTAALPRKSSK
;
A
#
# COMPACT_ATOMS: atom_id res chain seq x y z
N MET A 1 -34.11 -11.51 -57.22
CA MET A 1 -34.09 -10.53 -56.10
C MET A 1 -33.45 -11.21 -54.89
N ASN A 2 -32.46 -10.56 -54.29
CA ASN A 2 -31.50 -11.14 -53.35
C ASN A 2 -31.52 -10.28 -52.08
N MET A 3 -31.96 -10.81 -50.94
CA MET A 3 -31.79 -10.27 -49.57
C MET A 3 -32.10 -11.44 -48.61
N GLY A 4 -31.38 -11.76 -47.53
CA GLY A 4 -30.20 -11.23 -46.87
C GLY A 4 -30.19 -11.95 -45.51
N LYS A 5 -29.24 -12.86 -45.27
CA LYS A 5 -29.21 -13.68 -44.03
C LYS A 5 -28.87 -12.80 -42.82
N PRO A 6 -29.57 -12.95 -41.67
CA PRO A 6 -29.25 -12.17 -40.48
C PRO A 6 -27.93 -12.64 -39.85
N VAL A 7 -27.15 -11.63 -39.47
CA VAL A 7 -25.75 -11.68 -39.06
C VAL A 7 -25.58 -12.39 -37.70
N ARG A 8 -24.72 -13.42 -37.66
CA ARG A 8 -24.12 -14.01 -36.46
C ARG A 8 -23.37 -12.94 -35.65
N LYS A 9 -24.02 -12.23 -34.73
CA LYS A 9 -23.37 -11.29 -33.80
C LYS A 9 -23.10 -11.87 -32.40
N THR A 10 -23.70 -12.99 -32.04
CA THR A 10 -23.67 -13.53 -30.66
C THR A 10 -22.34 -14.23 -30.30
N GLY A 11 -21.66 -14.85 -31.27
CA GLY A 11 -20.43 -15.61 -31.01
C GLY A 11 -19.19 -14.75 -30.70
N ARG A 12 -19.12 -13.53 -31.26
CA ARG A 12 -17.99 -12.61 -31.02
C ARG A 12 -18.02 -12.03 -29.61
N THR A 13 -19.20 -11.69 -29.10
CA THR A 13 -19.36 -11.10 -27.76
C THR A 13 -19.02 -12.10 -26.65
N ILE A 14 -19.39 -13.37 -26.83
CA ILE A 14 -19.06 -14.46 -25.88
C ILE A 14 -17.55 -14.74 -25.91
N ALA A 15 -16.93 -14.79 -27.10
CA ALA A 15 -15.49 -15.00 -27.21
C ALA A 15 -14.66 -13.88 -26.56
N VAL A 16 -15.08 -12.63 -26.70
CA VAL A 16 -14.42 -11.47 -26.05
C VAL A 16 -14.57 -11.54 -24.53
N LEU A 17 -15.74 -11.90 -24.00
CA LEU A 17 -15.94 -12.09 -22.56
C LEU A 17 -15.08 -13.23 -21.98
N VAL A 18 -14.98 -14.36 -22.69
CA VAL A 18 -14.13 -15.49 -22.26
C VAL A 18 -12.65 -15.10 -22.26
N VAL A 19 -12.18 -14.37 -23.26
CA VAL A 19 -10.78 -13.88 -23.31
C VAL A 19 -10.50 -12.85 -22.20
N ILE A 20 -11.45 -11.97 -21.88
CA ILE A 20 -11.32 -11.01 -20.77
C ILE A 20 -11.31 -11.73 -19.41
N ILE A 21 -12.18 -12.73 -19.21
CA ILE A 21 -12.24 -13.53 -17.99
C ILE A 21 -10.96 -14.35 -17.81
N LEU A 22 -10.46 -14.98 -18.88
CA LEU A 22 -9.20 -15.73 -18.86
C LEU A 22 -7.98 -14.81 -18.68
N GLY A 23 -8.00 -13.60 -19.24
CA GLY A 23 -6.99 -12.56 -19.04
C GLY A 23 -6.96 -12.03 -17.61
N ALA A 24 -8.13 -11.75 -17.02
CA ALA A 24 -8.24 -11.32 -15.63
C ALA A 24 -7.84 -12.43 -14.64
N ALA A 25 -8.21 -13.68 -14.92
CA ALA A 25 -7.83 -14.84 -14.11
C ALA A 25 -6.32 -15.11 -14.15
N SER A 26 -5.68 -14.97 -15.32
CA SER A 26 -4.23 -15.15 -15.45
C SER A 26 -3.43 -14.02 -14.79
N ILE A 27 -3.93 -12.78 -14.82
CA ILE A 27 -3.34 -11.66 -14.07
C ILE A 27 -3.49 -11.88 -12.56
N TYR A 28 -4.65 -12.33 -12.09
CA TYR A 28 -4.87 -12.69 -10.69
C TYR A 28 -3.93 -13.82 -10.25
N VAL A 29 -3.71 -14.83 -11.10
CA VAL A 29 -2.81 -15.96 -10.81
C VAL A 29 -1.35 -15.53 -10.68
N VAL A 30 -0.88 -14.57 -11.49
CA VAL A 30 0.49 -14.05 -11.43
C VAL A 30 0.68 -13.07 -10.24
N ALA A 31 -0.31 -12.22 -10.00
CA ALA A 31 -0.36 -11.26 -8.89
C ALA A 31 -0.40 -11.94 -7.52
N THR A 32 -1.19 -13.01 -7.43
CA THR A 32 -1.34 -13.83 -6.23
C THR A 32 -0.51 -15.11 -6.30
N TRP A 33 0.47 -15.20 -7.21
CA TRP A 33 1.26 -16.42 -7.40
C TRP A 33 2.00 -16.89 -6.15
N PRO A 34 2.32 -16.08 -5.13
CA PRO A 34 2.78 -16.66 -3.87
C PRO A 34 1.63 -17.25 -3.04
N TYR A 35 0.38 -16.82 -3.23
CA TYR A 35 -0.74 -16.99 -2.29
C TYR A 35 -1.94 -17.79 -2.81
N ASN A 36 -1.99 -18.12 -4.10
CA ASN A 36 -2.98 -19.04 -4.63
C ASN A 36 -2.50 -20.49 -4.53
N VAL A 37 -3.44 -21.44 -4.72
CA VAL A 37 -3.17 -22.89 -4.62
C VAL A 37 -2.01 -23.31 -5.52
N VAL A 38 -1.88 -22.70 -6.70
CA VAL A 38 -0.79 -22.95 -7.65
C VAL A 38 0.55 -22.52 -7.06
N GLY A 39 0.63 -21.32 -6.49
CA GLY A 39 1.77 -20.81 -5.75
C GLY A 39 2.24 -21.68 -4.61
N TRP A 40 1.30 -22.01 -3.74
CA TRP A 40 1.52 -22.91 -2.61
C TRP A 40 2.05 -24.27 -3.08
N MET A 41 1.48 -24.86 -4.14
CA MET A 41 2.01 -26.08 -4.75
C MET A 41 3.40 -25.88 -5.35
N THR A 42 3.69 -24.74 -5.98
CA THR A 42 4.99 -24.47 -6.60
C THR A 42 6.10 -24.39 -5.55
N TYR A 43 5.87 -23.71 -4.42
CA TYR A 43 6.82 -23.65 -3.29
C TYR A 43 7.04 -25.03 -2.66
N ARG A 44 5.97 -25.83 -2.54
CA ARG A 44 6.01 -27.20 -2.06
C ARG A 44 6.82 -28.12 -2.99
N ILE A 45 6.68 -27.97 -4.31
CA ILE A 45 7.45 -28.72 -5.32
C ILE A 45 8.91 -28.28 -5.34
N LEU A 46 9.18 -26.99 -5.17
CA LEU A 46 10.55 -26.43 -5.14
C LEU A 46 11.26 -26.60 -3.79
N GLY A 47 10.62 -27.21 -2.78
CA GLY A 47 11.16 -27.38 -1.44
C GLY A 47 11.45 -26.06 -0.70
N LYS A 48 10.86 -24.94 -1.16
CA LYS A 48 11.08 -23.62 -0.57
C LYS A 48 10.00 -23.33 0.46
N PRO A 49 10.35 -22.80 1.65
CA PRO A 49 9.37 -22.42 2.64
C PRO A 49 8.48 -21.31 2.09
N PHE A 50 7.19 -21.39 2.39
CA PHE A 50 6.25 -20.33 2.07
C PHE A 50 6.66 -19.06 2.84
N PRO A 51 6.83 -17.90 2.19
CA PRO A 51 7.28 -16.70 2.87
C PRO A 51 6.23 -16.25 3.90
N SER A 52 6.66 -15.98 5.13
CA SER A 52 5.80 -15.35 6.12
C SER A 52 5.44 -13.92 5.69
N ARG A 53 4.35 -13.36 6.20
CA ARG A 53 3.96 -11.94 5.93
C ARG A 53 5.06 -10.96 6.30
N VAL A 54 5.87 -11.28 7.32
CA VAL A 54 7.05 -10.50 7.71
C VAL A 54 8.13 -10.59 6.63
N THR A 55 8.42 -11.80 6.14
CA THR A 55 9.40 -12.04 5.07
C THR A 55 8.99 -11.34 3.77
N GLU A 56 7.70 -11.41 3.42
CA GLU A 56 7.13 -10.71 2.27
C GLU A 56 7.38 -9.20 2.36
N LEU A 57 7.00 -8.58 3.47
CA LEU A 57 7.19 -7.13 3.61
C LEU A 57 8.68 -6.75 3.62
N GLN A 58 9.54 -7.54 4.24
CA GLN A 58 10.99 -7.29 4.20
C GLN A 58 11.54 -7.34 2.76
N ASN A 59 11.02 -8.25 1.93
CA ASN A 59 11.38 -8.31 0.52
C ASN A 59 10.88 -7.09 -0.24
N ILE A 60 9.61 -6.70 -0.04
CA ILE A 60 9.04 -5.48 -0.65
C ILE A 60 9.82 -4.24 -0.22
N LYS A 61 10.16 -4.12 1.07
CA LYS A 61 10.95 -3.03 1.61
C LYS A 61 12.33 -2.95 0.96
N ARG A 62 13.08 -4.06 0.93
CA ARG A 62 14.40 -4.11 0.27
C ARG A 62 14.32 -3.70 -1.19
N PHE A 63 13.26 -4.13 -1.87
CA PHE A 63 13.00 -3.81 -3.25
C PHE A 63 12.71 -2.32 -3.48
N LEU A 64 11.85 -1.70 -2.67
CA LEU A 64 11.57 -0.26 -2.76
C LEU A 64 12.77 0.61 -2.32
N ASP A 65 13.49 0.18 -1.28
CA ASP A 65 14.70 0.87 -0.77
C ASP A 65 15.84 0.85 -1.79
N ALA A 66 15.91 -0.15 -2.68
CA ALA A 66 16.97 -0.27 -3.67
C ALA A 66 16.98 0.85 -4.72
N LYS A 67 15.93 1.70 -4.79
CA LYS A 67 15.77 2.93 -5.59
C LYS A 67 16.21 2.90 -7.07
N ARG A 68 16.61 1.75 -7.61
CA ARG A 68 17.06 1.60 -9.00
C ARG A 68 15.86 1.30 -9.88
N LYS A 69 15.49 2.28 -10.71
CA LYS A 69 14.65 2.18 -11.92
C LYS A 69 13.71 0.96 -11.93
N LEU A 70 12.85 0.86 -10.92
CA LEU A 70 11.83 -0.18 -10.90
C LEU A 70 10.97 0.01 -12.14
N ASN A 71 10.79 -1.06 -12.92
CA ASN A 71 9.90 -1.00 -14.07
C ASN A 71 8.43 -1.01 -13.59
N LYS A 72 7.50 -0.68 -14.48
CA LYS A 72 6.08 -0.59 -14.13
C LYS A 72 5.54 -1.89 -13.50
N LYS A 73 5.94 -3.05 -14.06
CA LYS A 73 5.51 -4.38 -13.59
C LYS A 73 5.98 -4.64 -12.15
N GLU A 74 7.17 -4.19 -11.84
CA GLU A 74 7.80 -4.27 -10.53
C GLU A 74 7.07 -3.44 -9.46
N TYR A 75 6.69 -2.21 -9.79
CA TYR A 75 5.83 -1.40 -8.91
C TYR A 75 4.44 -2.02 -8.70
N ASP A 76 3.85 -2.58 -9.76
CA ASP A 76 2.54 -3.20 -9.69
C ASP A 76 2.53 -4.44 -8.79
N ALA A 77 3.58 -5.27 -8.86
CA ALA A 77 3.74 -6.42 -7.98
C ALA A 77 3.92 -6.01 -6.50
N ALA A 78 4.78 -5.02 -6.23
CA ALA A 78 4.97 -4.51 -4.87
C ALA A 78 3.68 -3.90 -4.31
N PHE A 79 2.94 -3.16 -5.12
CA PHE A 79 1.65 -2.59 -4.76
C PHE A 79 0.63 -3.67 -4.42
N GLN A 80 0.50 -4.72 -5.23
CA GLN A 80 -0.42 -5.82 -4.96
C GLN A 80 -0.08 -6.57 -3.67
N GLY A 81 1.21 -6.85 -3.41
CA GLY A 81 1.65 -7.45 -2.15
C GLY A 81 1.32 -6.58 -0.94
N LEU A 82 1.55 -5.26 -1.04
CA LEU A 82 1.18 -4.32 0.02
C LEU A 82 -0.34 -4.22 0.23
N GLN A 83 -1.14 -4.25 -0.83
CA GLN A 83 -2.60 -4.26 -0.73
C GLN A 83 -3.11 -5.53 -0.06
N TYR A 84 -2.54 -6.67 -0.41
CA TYR A 84 -2.83 -7.94 0.24
C TYR A 84 -2.52 -7.87 1.74
N LEU A 85 -1.33 -7.38 2.11
CA LEU A 85 -0.95 -7.20 3.51
C LEU A 85 -1.89 -6.22 4.22
N ARG A 86 -2.22 -5.07 3.63
CA ARG A 86 -3.14 -4.05 4.18
C ARG A 86 -4.50 -4.64 4.57
N GLN A 87 -5.04 -5.52 3.73
CA GLN A 87 -6.36 -6.14 3.93
C GLN A 87 -6.34 -7.30 4.94
N ASN A 88 -5.19 -7.96 5.12
CA ASN A 88 -5.12 -9.25 5.83
C ASN A 88 -4.32 -9.20 7.15
N VAL A 89 -3.71 -8.06 7.51
CA VAL A 89 -3.01 -7.89 8.78
C VAL A 89 -3.75 -6.97 9.74
N ALA A 90 -3.73 -7.33 11.03
CA ALA A 90 -4.25 -6.49 12.09
C ALA A 90 -3.29 -5.32 12.40
N VAL A 91 -3.80 -4.30 13.10
CA VAL A 91 -3.02 -3.15 13.58
C VAL A 91 -1.90 -3.53 14.54
N THR A 92 -1.94 -4.73 15.13
CA THR A 92 -0.91 -5.30 16.00
C THR A 92 0.25 -5.92 15.23
N PHE A 93 0.14 -6.06 13.90
CA PHE A 93 1.23 -6.55 13.08
C PHE A 93 2.44 -5.60 13.21
N PRO A 94 3.65 -6.11 13.51
CA PRO A 94 4.81 -5.26 13.80
C PRO A 94 5.15 -4.24 12.71
N PHE A 95 4.76 -4.54 11.48
CA PHE A 95 5.01 -3.68 10.33
C PHE A 95 3.75 -3.09 9.70
N PHE A 96 2.66 -3.01 10.47
CA PHE A 96 1.41 -2.40 10.01
C PHE A 96 1.64 -1.01 9.41
N LYS A 97 2.44 -0.17 10.07
CA LYS A 97 2.71 1.22 9.67
C LYS A 97 3.49 1.32 8.37
N GLU A 98 4.47 0.44 8.18
CA GLU A 98 5.29 0.35 6.99
C GLU A 98 4.45 0.05 5.75
N ILE A 99 3.42 -0.78 5.88
CA ILE A 99 2.52 -1.09 4.76
C ILE A 99 1.86 0.19 4.23
N TYR A 100 1.29 1.02 5.11
CA TYR A 100 0.64 2.27 4.73
C TYR A 100 1.64 3.30 4.21
N LEU A 101 2.82 3.39 4.84
CA LEU A 101 3.87 4.29 4.39
C LEU A 101 4.34 3.96 2.96
N TYR A 102 4.53 2.68 2.64
CA TYR A 102 4.92 2.26 1.30
C TYR A 102 3.79 2.36 0.28
N LEU A 103 2.54 2.10 0.68
CA LEU A 103 1.39 2.33 -0.20
C LEU A 103 1.23 3.81 -0.54
N GLY A 104 1.33 4.72 0.44
CA GLY A 104 1.28 6.17 0.20
C GLY A 104 2.39 6.60 -0.76
N TYR A 105 3.62 6.14 -0.55
CA TYR A 105 4.73 6.39 -1.47
C TYR A 105 4.45 5.91 -2.92
N ILE A 106 3.84 4.73 -3.08
CA ILE A 106 3.49 4.23 -4.42
C ILE A 106 2.36 5.04 -5.06
N HIS A 107 1.35 5.47 -4.28
CA HIS A 107 0.28 6.34 -4.79
C HIS A 107 0.83 7.69 -5.25
N ASP A 108 1.70 8.32 -4.46
CA ASP A 108 2.40 9.56 -4.83
C ASP A 108 3.21 9.39 -6.12
N LEU A 109 4.03 8.33 -6.23
CA LEU A 109 4.80 8.04 -7.44
C LEU A 109 3.92 7.84 -8.69
N ARG A 110 2.68 7.38 -8.51
CA ARG A 110 1.70 7.20 -9.59
C ARG A 110 0.87 8.45 -9.87
N GLY A 111 1.00 9.49 -9.06
CA GLY A 111 0.10 10.65 -9.09
C GLY A 111 -1.35 10.30 -8.69
N ASP A 112 -1.56 9.19 -7.99
CA ASP A 112 -2.88 8.72 -7.57
C ASP A 112 -3.29 9.35 -6.23
N LEU A 113 -3.57 10.67 -6.27
CA LEU A 113 -3.92 11.46 -5.09
C LEU A 113 -5.18 10.92 -4.40
N ARG A 114 -6.16 10.44 -5.16
CA ARG A 114 -7.41 9.86 -4.61
C ARG A 114 -7.14 8.56 -3.88
N GLY A 115 -6.25 7.72 -4.41
CA GLY A 115 -5.82 6.50 -3.74
C GLY A 115 -5.11 6.77 -2.41
N GLU A 116 -4.25 7.79 -2.36
CA GLU A 116 -3.56 8.21 -1.14
C GLU A 116 -4.53 8.80 -0.10
N GLU A 117 -5.49 9.64 -0.51
CA GLU A 117 -6.53 10.14 0.37
C GLU A 117 -7.41 9.02 0.96
N ALA A 118 -7.81 8.04 0.14
CA ALA A 118 -8.56 6.89 0.60
C ALA A 118 -7.75 6.05 1.61
N LEU A 119 -6.44 5.90 1.37
CA LEU A 119 -5.53 5.22 2.27
C LEU A 119 -5.42 5.92 3.63
N HIS A 120 -5.37 7.26 3.66
CA HIS A 120 -5.36 8.03 4.89
C HIS A 120 -6.65 7.89 5.68
N ARG A 121 -7.82 7.98 5.03
CA ARG A 121 -9.13 7.77 5.68
C ARG A 121 -9.26 6.37 6.28
N GLU A 122 -8.81 5.34 5.55
CA GLU A 122 -8.78 3.98 6.08
C GLU A 122 -7.89 3.90 7.33
N LEU A 123 -6.69 4.48 7.25
CA LEU A 123 -5.73 4.48 8.36
C LEU A 123 -6.25 5.26 9.56
N GLU A 124 -6.99 6.36 9.37
CA GLU A 124 -7.52 7.17 10.46
C GLU A 124 -8.39 6.34 11.41
N THR A 125 -9.20 5.43 10.84
CA THR A 125 -10.06 4.52 11.62
C THR A 125 -9.28 3.46 12.41
N LYS A 126 -8.03 3.18 12.00
CA LYS A 126 -7.21 2.09 12.54
C LYS A 126 -6.10 2.59 13.48
N ASP A 127 -5.49 3.73 13.14
CA ASP A 127 -4.39 4.37 13.87
C ASP A 127 -4.37 5.88 13.53
N LYS A 128 -5.30 6.64 14.12
CA LYS A 128 -5.41 8.10 13.92
C LYS A 128 -4.09 8.85 14.10
N VAL A 129 -3.26 8.44 15.07
CA VAL A 129 -1.97 9.09 15.32
C VAL A 129 -1.06 8.96 14.10
N PHE A 130 -0.99 7.77 13.53
CA PHE A 130 -0.17 7.51 12.36
C PHE A 130 -0.78 8.07 11.06
N ALA A 131 -2.12 8.13 10.96
CA ALA A 131 -2.81 8.79 9.84
C ALA A 131 -2.42 10.26 9.72
N LEU A 132 -2.55 11.03 10.81
CA LEU A 132 -2.14 12.43 10.87
C LEU A 132 -0.65 12.63 10.56
N PHE A 133 0.20 11.69 10.95
CA PHE A 133 1.60 11.72 10.57
C PHE A 133 1.81 11.60 9.06
N LEU A 134 1.14 10.66 8.40
CA LEU A 134 1.24 10.50 6.95
C LEU A 134 0.62 11.68 6.20
N GLU A 135 -0.55 12.16 6.62
CA GLU A 135 -1.18 13.35 6.05
C GLU A 135 -0.29 14.59 6.16
N GLY A 136 0.39 14.76 7.29
CA GLY A 136 1.35 15.84 7.49
C GLY A 136 2.53 15.79 6.52
N LEU A 137 3.12 14.60 6.32
CA LEU A 137 4.21 14.41 5.36
C LEU A 137 3.75 14.61 3.92
N TYR A 138 2.56 14.12 3.58
CA TYR A 138 1.94 14.30 2.28
C TYR A 138 1.70 15.79 2.00
N ALA A 139 1.03 16.50 2.90
CA ALA A 139 0.75 17.93 2.75
C ALA A 139 2.04 18.75 2.53
N ILE A 140 3.10 18.52 3.31
CA ILE A 140 4.40 19.19 3.13
C ILE A 140 5.00 18.89 1.75
N ARG A 141 4.97 17.62 1.30
CA ARG A 141 5.52 17.24 -0.02
C ARG A 141 4.81 17.94 -1.17
N HIS A 142 3.52 18.25 -1.00
CA HIS A 142 2.71 18.97 -1.98
C HIS A 142 2.63 20.49 -1.72
N GLY A 143 3.58 21.05 -0.97
CA GLY A 143 3.71 22.50 -0.75
C GLY A 143 2.68 23.11 0.20
N ARG A 144 1.89 22.28 0.91
CA ARG A 144 0.91 22.71 1.91
C ARG A 144 1.53 22.70 3.31
N ASP A 145 2.62 23.46 3.47
CA ASP A 145 3.47 23.40 4.67
C ASP A 145 2.74 23.73 5.97
N VAL A 146 1.88 24.75 5.95
CA VAL A 146 1.13 25.19 7.15
C VAL A 146 0.16 24.08 7.60
N GLU A 147 -0.59 23.53 6.65
CA GLU A 147 -1.53 22.44 6.89
C GLU A 147 -0.79 21.19 7.38
N GLY A 148 0.30 20.82 6.70
CA GLY A 148 1.09 19.65 7.04
C GLY A 148 1.74 19.74 8.42
N LYS A 149 2.24 20.93 8.80
CA LYS A 149 2.71 21.17 10.16
C LYS A 149 1.58 21.07 11.20
N GLY A 150 0.36 21.50 10.85
CA GLY A 150 -0.84 21.29 11.68
C GLY A 150 -1.07 19.81 11.99
N TYR A 151 -1.12 18.97 10.96
CA TYR A 151 -1.30 17.52 11.12
C TYR A 151 -0.16 16.88 11.93
N LEU A 152 1.09 17.25 11.67
CA LEU A 152 2.23 16.72 12.43
C LEU A 152 2.19 17.12 13.91
N ALA A 153 1.80 18.36 14.21
CA ALA A 153 1.65 18.83 15.58
C ALA A 153 0.55 18.06 16.32
N GLU A 154 -0.60 17.84 15.67
CA GLU A 154 -1.69 17.05 16.23
C GLU A 154 -1.29 15.58 16.44
N SER A 155 -0.59 14.99 15.46
CA SER A 155 -0.04 13.64 15.57
C SER A 155 0.88 13.50 16.79
N ILE A 156 1.79 14.46 17.03
CA ILE A 156 2.69 14.44 18.19
C ILE A 156 1.92 14.64 19.50
N LYS A 157 0.91 15.51 19.51
CA LYS A 157 0.05 15.72 20.67
C LYS A 157 -0.63 14.41 21.08
N LEU A 158 -1.20 13.68 20.13
CA LEU A 158 -1.82 12.37 20.38
C LEU A 158 -0.77 11.30 20.72
N ASP A 159 0.40 11.34 20.09
CA ASP A 159 1.50 10.43 20.41
C ASP A 159 1.97 10.56 21.86
N ASN A 160 1.94 11.77 22.43
CA ASN A 160 2.27 11.94 23.85
C ASN A 160 1.27 11.22 24.78
N GLN A 161 0.05 10.94 24.32
CA GLN A 161 -0.99 10.24 25.07
C GLN A 161 -0.94 8.73 24.83
N PHE A 162 -0.78 8.33 23.56
CA PHE A 162 -0.99 6.94 23.13
C PHE A 162 0.30 6.21 22.74
N ASN A 163 1.44 6.91 22.66
CA ASN A 163 2.76 6.39 22.30
C ASN A 163 2.73 5.51 21.03
N ARG A 164 2.12 6.03 19.96
CA ARG A 164 1.87 5.29 18.72
C ARG A 164 2.92 5.54 17.64
N LEU A 165 3.60 6.68 17.60
CA LEU A 165 4.57 6.97 16.52
C LEU A 165 5.85 6.16 16.63
N GLY A 166 6.31 5.83 17.85
CA GLY A 166 7.55 5.07 18.05
C GLY A 166 8.72 5.68 17.28
N LYS A 167 9.31 4.91 16.35
CA LYS A 167 10.44 5.36 15.51
C LYS A 167 10.14 6.53 14.57
N TYR A 168 8.86 6.80 14.26
CA TYR A 168 8.45 7.88 13.35
C TYR A 168 8.38 9.25 14.02
N ARG A 169 8.40 9.29 15.36
CA ARG A 169 8.31 10.56 16.11
C ARG A 169 9.45 11.52 15.77
N GLY A 170 10.67 11.01 15.63
CA GLY A 170 11.83 11.84 15.27
C GLY A 170 11.67 12.49 13.89
N VAL A 171 11.05 11.78 12.95
CA VAL A 171 10.74 12.31 11.61
C VAL A 171 9.70 13.42 11.71
N ALA A 172 8.63 13.21 12.47
CA ALA A 172 7.59 14.21 12.69
C ALA A 172 8.15 15.50 13.30
N LEU A 173 8.96 15.39 14.36
CA LEU A 173 9.60 16.51 15.03
C LEU A 173 10.55 17.27 14.12
N LYS A 174 11.35 16.54 13.32
CA LYS A 174 12.25 17.14 12.33
C LYS A 174 11.49 17.89 11.26
N ALA A 175 10.39 17.34 10.75
CA ALA A 175 9.55 17.98 9.74
C ALA A 175 8.84 19.24 10.26
N LEU A 176 8.56 19.31 11.57
CA LEU A 176 8.08 20.53 12.22
C LEU A 176 9.16 21.62 12.40
N GLY A 177 10.45 21.28 12.22
CA GLY A 177 11.57 22.17 12.55
C GLY A 177 11.82 22.29 14.06
N THR A 178 11.15 21.49 14.88
CA THR A 178 11.36 21.44 16.34
C THR A 178 12.46 20.46 16.69
N ALA A 179 13.57 20.95 17.24
CA ALA A 179 14.52 20.11 17.95
C ALA A 179 13.81 19.50 19.18
N ALA A 180 13.58 18.19 19.14
CA ALA A 180 13.17 17.31 20.24
C ALA A 180 12.34 17.97 21.38
N LEU A 181 11.02 18.07 21.21
CA LEU A 181 10.14 18.34 22.36
C LEU A 181 10.23 17.17 23.36
N PRO A 182 10.59 17.42 24.63
CA PRO A 182 10.72 16.37 25.63
C PRO A 182 9.38 15.67 25.84
N ARG A 183 9.42 14.33 25.98
CA ARG A 183 8.26 13.56 26.42
C ARG A 183 7.83 14.12 27.79
N LYS A 184 6.55 14.50 27.94
CA LYS A 184 5.99 14.66 29.28
C LYS A 184 6.08 13.31 29.97
N SER A 185 6.97 13.20 30.95
CA SER A 185 6.96 12.10 31.92
C SER A 185 5.65 12.19 32.68
N SER A 186 4.80 11.17 32.56
CA SER A 186 3.77 10.93 33.56
C SER A 186 4.50 10.44 34.81
N LYS A 187 4.42 11.22 35.89
CA LYS A 187 4.61 10.72 37.25
C LYS A 187 3.32 10.07 37.70
#